data_AF-A0A4V1US86-F1
#
_entry.id   AF-A0A4V1US86-F1
#
_cell.length_a   1.000
_cell.length_b   1.000
_cell.length_c   1.000
_cell.angle_alpha   90.00
_cell.angle_beta   90.00
_cell.angle_gamma   90.00
#
_symmetry.space_group_name_H-M   'P 1'
#
loop_
_entity.id
_entity.type
_entity.pdbx_description
1 polymer ?
#
loop_
_entity_poly.entity_id
_entity_poly.type
_entity_poly.pdbx_seq_one_letter_code
_entity_poly.pdbx_strand_id
1 'polypeptide(L)'
;MIKEDHNVWEGKSILTSSEQQHGPAVKSAGIDIDFRRILSAWPYVLLFAFLGFLAGSIYLRYVENVYHVSTSITIEEKEEVSIGQALFGSGRDPFNDKIAFFKSPTLALRLVDSMGLQYKAEAKGRLKDRNFYRLIKWFIINKSKENIPEINFTLDNATKDGFEFSADKAKGKVKWGEAFMLNGNKIV
;
A
#
# COMPACT_ATOMS: atom_id res chain seq x y z
N MET A 1 53.62 43.99 -50.90
CA MET A 1 52.53 43.52 -50.02
C MET A 1 51.73 42.52 -50.83
N ILE A 2 52.04 41.23 -50.67
CA ILE A 2 51.53 40.14 -51.51
C ILE A 2 50.57 39.34 -50.63
N LYS A 3 49.31 39.22 -51.06
CA LYS A 3 48.31 38.36 -50.41
C LYS A 3 48.56 36.92 -50.86
N GLU A 4 48.75 36.03 -49.90
CA GLU A 4 48.77 34.58 -50.14
C GLU A 4 47.32 34.08 -50.17
N ASP A 5 46.89 33.58 -51.33
CA ASP A 5 45.63 32.83 -51.45
C ASP A 5 45.88 31.37 -51.08
N HIS A 6 45.30 30.93 -49.98
CA HIS A 6 45.30 29.53 -49.54
C HIS A 6 44.09 28.79 -50.09
N ASN A 7 44.14 28.38 -51.35
CA ASN A 7 43.14 27.45 -51.90
C ASN A 7 43.68 26.02 -51.89
N VAL A 8 43.10 25.18 -51.03
CA VAL A 8 43.59 23.82 -50.70
C VAL A 8 43.09 22.75 -51.68
N TRP A 9 42.41 23.15 -52.76
CA TRP A 9 41.68 22.23 -53.65
C TRP A 9 42.30 22.01 -55.04
N GLU A 10 43.39 22.68 -55.39
CA GLU A 10 44.09 22.50 -56.68
C GLU A 10 45.44 21.79 -56.49
N GLY A 11 45.39 20.48 -56.24
CA GLY A 11 46.57 19.65 -56.08
C GLY A 11 46.34 18.21 -56.55
N LYS A 12 45.75 18.06 -57.74
CA LYS A 12 45.54 16.75 -58.37
C LYS A 12 46.78 16.41 -59.22
N SER A 13 47.65 15.54 -58.72
CA SER A 13 48.58 14.78 -59.57
C SER A 13 48.37 13.29 -59.33
N ILE A 14 47.72 12.67 -60.32
CA ILE A 14 47.57 11.23 -60.48
C ILE A 14 48.87 10.68 -61.06
N LEU A 15 49.51 9.72 -60.40
CA LEU A 15 50.43 8.74 -61.03
C LEU A 15 50.31 7.35 -60.36
N THR A 16 49.41 6.56 -60.94
CA THR A 16 49.55 5.16 -61.40
C THR A 16 50.04 4.02 -60.47
N SER A 17 49.09 3.09 -60.23
CA SER A 17 49.15 1.61 -60.33
C SER A 17 50.02 0.77 -59.38
N SER A 18 49.37 0.10 -58.44
CA SER A 18 49.28 -1.37 -58.36
C SER A 18 48.25 -1.78 -57.29
N GLU A 19 47.61 -2.91 -57.53
CA GLU A 19 46.46 -3.47 -56.81
C GLU A 19 46.70 -3.62 -55.31
N GLN A 20 45.73 -3.17 -54.50
CA GLN A 20 45.09 -3.98 -53.46
C GLN A 20 43.91 -3.20 -52.88
N GLN A 21 42.71 -3.56 -53.33
CA GLN A 21 41.48 -3.21 -52.64
C GLN A 21 41.47 -3.94 -51.28
N HIS A 22 41.94 -3.28 -50.23
CA HIS A 22 41.48 -3.58 -48.89
C HIS A 22 40.14 -2.86 -48.70
N GLY A 23 39.05 -3.63 -48.77
CA GLY A 23 37.72 -3.15 -48.41
C GLY A 23 37.73 -2.49 -47.02
N PRO A 24 36.81 -1.57 -46.73
CA PRO A 24 36.79 -0.88 -45.46
C PRO A 24 36.67 -1.91 -44.33
N ALA A 25 37.74 -2.07 -43.56
CA ALA A 25 37.70 -2.82 -42.31
C ALA A 25 36.62 -2.18 -41.44
N VAL A 26 35.53 -2.92 -41.20
CA VAL A 26 34.49 -2.53 -40.26
C VAL A 26 35.18 -2.32 -38.91
N LYS A 27 35.25 -1.06 -38.47
CA LYS A 27 35.89 -0.69 -37.20
C LYS A 27 35.07 -1.29 -36.05
N SER A 28 35.49 -2.45 -35.55
CA SER A 28 35.04 -3.05 -34.28
C SER A 28 35.43 -2.22 -33.04
N ALA A 29 36.19 -1.14 -33.23
CA ALA A 29 36.72 -0.28 -32.17
C ALA A 29 35.66 0.47 -31.34
N GLY A 30 34.40 0.53 -31.78
CA GLY A 30 33.32 1.13 -30.98
C GLY A 30 32.96 0.30 -29.75
N ILE A 31 32.96 -1.02 -29.88
CA ILE A 31 32.52 -1.94 -28.83
C ILE A 31 33.55 -2.00 -27.68
N ASP A 32 34.85 -2.05 -28.00
CA ASP A 32 35.92 -2.16 -27.00
C ASP A 32 36.12 -0.89 -26.17
N ILE A 33 35.88 0.29 -26.77
CA ILE A 33 35.97 1.58 -26.07
C ILE A 33 34.84 1.70 -25.04
N ASP A 34 33.64 1.25 -25.40
CA ASP A 34 32.49 1.25 -24.50
C ASP A 34 32.67 0.26 -23.34
N PHE A 35 33.23 -0.93 -23.59
CA PHE A 35 33.51 -1.90 -22.52
C PHE A 35 34.53 -1.41 -21.50
N ARG A 36 35.61 -0.74 -21.91
CA ARG A 36 36.61 -0.21 -20.97
C ARG A 36 36.03 0.92 -20.12
N ARG A 37 35.17 1.76 -20.69
CA ARG A 37 34.48 2.84 -19.98
C ARG A 37 33.47 2.30 -18.97
N ILE A 38 32.73 1.26 -19.34
CA ILE A 38 31.78 0.54 -18.47
C ILE A 38 32.51 -0.21 -17.36
N LEU A 39 33.65 -0.84 -17.67
CA LEU A 39 34.51 -1.47 -16.67
C LEU A 39 35.06 -0.40 -15.71
N SER A 40 35.54 0.75 -16.18
CA SER A 40 35.97 1.81 -15.25
C SER A 40 34.85 2.34 -14.35
N ALA A 41 33.59 2.23 -14.76
CA ALA A 41 32.42 2.68 -14.02
C ALA A 41 31.81 1.61 -13.09
N TRP A 42 32.22 0.34 -13.18
CA TRP A 42 31.63 -0.78 -12.41
C TRP A 42 31.59 -0.56 -10.89
N PRO A 43 32.59 0.07 -10.24
CA PRO A 43 32.54 0.33 -8.80
C PRO A 43 31.42 1.32 -8.43
N TYR A 44 31.19 2.33 -9.26
CA TYR A 44 30.10 3.29 -9.05
C TYR A 44 28.74 2.64 -9.27
N VAL A 45 28.62 1.77 -10.28
CA VAL A 45 27.39 1.00 -10.51
C VAL A 45 27.06 0.14 -9.29
N LEU A 46 28.04 -0.56 -8.71
CA LEU A 46 27.83 -1.32 -7.48
C LEU A 46 27.49 -0.44 -6.29
N LEU A 47 28.13 0.73 -6.16
CA LEU A 47 27.83 1.67 -5.09
C LEU A 47 26.38 2.15 -5.16
N PHE A 48 25.91 2.55 -6.34
CA PHE A 48 24.51 2.97 -6.53
C PHE A 48 23.53 1.81 -6.39
N ALA A 49 23.88 0.61 -6.85
CA ALA A 49 23.07 -0.59 -6.63
C ALA A 49 22.93 -0.90 -5.13
N PHE A 50 24.02 -0.81 -4.37
CA PHE A 50 24.00 -0.99 -2.93
C PHE A 50 23.20 0.10 -2.22
N LEU A 51 23.36 1.37 -2.63
CA LEU A 51 22.59 2.48 -2.09
C LEU A 51 21.08 2.31 -2.35
N GLY A 52 20.72 1.91 -3.57
CA GLY A 52 19.35 1.61 -3.96
C GLY A 52 18.77 0.44 -3.17
N PHE A 53 19.56 -0.62 -2.94
CA PHE A 53 19.17 -1.74 -2.09
C PHE A 53 18.92 -1.29 -0.65
N LEU A 54 19.79 -0.46 -0.09
CA LEU A 54 19.64 0.06 1.27
C LEU A 54 18.39 0.93 1.41
N ALA A 55 18.19 1.86 0.47
CA ALA A 55 17.01 2.73 0.43
C ALA A 55 15.73 1.91 0.27
N GLY A 56 15.71 0.92 -0.63
CA GLY A 56 14.60 0.00 -0.82
C GLY A 56 14.31 -0.83 0.42
N SER A 57 15.34 -1.37 1.09
CA SER A 57 15.18 -2.14 2.33
C SER A 57 14.57 -1.30 3.45
N ILE A 58 15.01 -0.04 3.59
CA ILE A 58 14.44 0.92 4.53
C ILE A 58 12.98 1.19 4.15
N TYR A 59 12.69 1.47 2.87
CA TYR A 59 11.32 1.71 2.41
C TYR A 59 10.37 0.55 2.71
N LEU A 60 10.75 -0.70 2.37
CA LEU A 60 9.95 -1.89 2.64
C LEU A 60 9.75 -2.14 4.15
N ARG A 61 10.68 -1.70 5.00
CA ARG A 61 10.53 -1.81 6.46
C ARG A 61 9.45 -0.87 7.00
N TYR A 62 9.29 0.31 6.38
CA TYR A 62 8.39 1.35 6.89
C TYR A 62 7.05 1.40 6.17
N VAL A 63 6.94 0.89 4.95
CA VAL A 63 5.66 0.82 4.23
C VAL A 63 4.61 0.01 5.01
N GLU A 64 3.35 0.42 4.89
CA GLU A 64 2.22 -0.29 5.50
C GLU A 64 1.68 -1.33 4.52
N ASN A 65 1.41 -2.54 5.03
CA ASN A 65 0.81 -3.60 4.23
C ASN A 65 -0.70 -3.38 4.14
N VAL A 66 -1.20 -3.08 2.95
CA VAL A 66 -2.64 -3.02 2.68
C VAL A 66 -3.09 -4.40 2.18
N TYR A 67 -3.95 -5.06 2.95
CA TYR A 67 -4.52 -6.35 2.59
C TYR A 67 -5.92 -6.15 1.99
N HIS A 68 -6.15 -6.68 0.80
CA HIS A 68 -7.46 -6.72 0.16
C HIS A 68 -8.05 -8.12 0.29
N VAL A 69 -9.26 -8.21 0.85
CA VAL A 69 -10.01 -9.47 0.95
C VAL A 69 -11.20 -9.39 0.02
N SER A 70 -11.20 -10.22 -1.02
CA SER A 70 -12.30 -10.35 -1.97
C SER A 70 -13.02 -11.66 -1.73
N THR A 71 -14.33 -11.61 -1.53
CA THR A 71 -15.18 -12.80 -1.39
C THR A 71 -16.21 -12.83 -2.51
N SER A 72 -16.47 -14.02 -3.06
CA SER A 72 -17.57 -14.26 -4.00
C SER A 72 -18.56 -15.20 -3.33
N ILE A 73 -19.84 -14.81 -3.31
CA ILE A 73 -20.92 -15.59 -2.71
C ILE A 73 -21.86 -16.00 -3.84
N THR A 74 -21.97 -17.29 -4.10
CA THR A 74 -22.95 -17.85 -5.02
C THR A 74 -24.22 -18.14 -4.25
N ILE A 75 -25.33 -17.53 -4.64
CA ILE A 75 -26.65 -17.77 -4.04
C ILE A 75 -27.40 -18.73 -4.97
N GLU A 76 -27.63 -19.96 -4.52
CA GLU A 76 -28.45 -20.93 -5.26
C GLU A 76 -29.94 -20.63 -5.07
N GLU A 77 -30.64 -20.46 -6.18
CA GLU A 77 -32.08 -20.24 -6.23
C GLU A 77 -32.79 -21.60 -6.28
N LYS A 78 -33.44 -22.00 -5.18
CA LYS A 78 -34.25 -23.22 -5.12
C LYS A 78 -35.75 -22.98 -5.34
N GLU A 79 -36.16 -21.73 -5.49
CA GLU A 79 -37.55 -21.37 -5.81
C GLU A 79 -37.65 -21.18 -7.32
N GLU A 80 -38.39 -22.06 -7.99
CA GLU A 80 -38.71 -21.89 -9.41
C GLU A 80 -39.45 -20.57 -9.57
N VAL A 81 -38.78 -19.56 -10.14
CA VAL A 81 -39.45 -18.33 -10.58
C VAL A 81 -40.45 -18.78 -11.66
N SER A 82 -41.73 -18.82 -11.31
CA SER A 82 -42.78 -19.16 -12.27
C SER A 82 -42.62 -18.25 -13.48
N ILE A 83 -42.54 -18.83 -14.68
CA ILE A 83 -42.34 -18.11 -15.95
C ILE A 83 -43.33 -16.94 -16.11
N GLY A 84 -44.50 -17.02 -15.48
CA GLY A 84 -45.47 -15.92 -15.41
C GLY A 84 -45.02 -14.70 -14.60
N GLN A 85 -44.20 -14.87 -13.57
CA GLN A 85 -43.68 -13.78 -12.74
C GLN A 85 -42.51 -13.03 -13.41
N ALA A 86 -41.73 -13.72 -14.24
CA ALA A 86 -40.67 -13.13 -15.06
C ALA A 86 -41.21 -12.36 -16.29
N LEU A 87 -42.36 -12.79 -16.85
CA LEU A 87 -43.00 -12.15 -18.01
C LEU A 87 -43.98 -11.03 -17.64
N PHE A 88 -44.67 -11.13 -16.50
CA PHE A 88 -45.64 -10.14 -16.02
C PHE A 88 -45.12 -9.47 -14.75
N GLY A 89 -44.14 -8.58 -14.91
CA GLY A 89 -43.35 -7.97 -13.83
C GLY A 89 -44.14 -7.20 -12.78
N SER A 90 -44.71 -7.90 -11.80
CA SER A 90 -45.47 -7.28 -10.70
C SER A 90 -45.29 -7.92 -9.32
N GLY A 91 -44.40 -8.90 -9.16
CA GLY A 91 -44.09 -9.49 -7.85
C GLY A 91 -42.63 -9.31 -7.50
N ARG A 92 -42.34 -8.50 -6.47
CA ARG A 92 -41.04 -8.33 -5.82
C ARG A 92 -40.28 -9.67 -5.80
N ASP A 93 -39.17 -9.73 -6.52
CA ASP A 93 -38.39 -10.94 -6.70
C ASP A 93 -37.72 -11.33 -5.35
N PRO A 94 -38.08 -12.48 -4.76
CA PRO A 94 -37.50 -12.94 -3.49
C PRO A 94 -35.99 -13.17 -3.57
N PHE A 95 -35.43 -13.37 -4.77
CA PHE A 95 -33.98 -13.43 -4.98
C PHE A 95 -33.33 -12.06 -4.85
N ASN A 96 -33.90 -11.04 -5.48
CA ASN A 96 -33.43 -9.66 -5.36
C ASN A 96 -33.50 -9.14 -3.90
N ASP A 97 -34.50 -9.58 -3.14
CA ASP A 97 -34.60 -9.28 -1.71
C ASP A 97 -33.46 -9.89 -0.89
N LYS A 98 -33.05 -11.13 -1.19
CA LYS A 98 -31.91 -11.79 -0.53
C LYS A 98 -30.61 -11.05 -0.84
N ILE A 99 -30.41 -10.62 -2.09
CA ILE A 99 -29.26 -9.79 -2.48
C ILE A 99 -29.29 -8.44 -1.75
N ALA A 100 -30.45 -7.79 -1.70
CA ALA A 100 -30.62 -6.51 -1.00
C ALA A 100 -30.36 -6.64 0.50
N PHE A 101 -30.74 -7.77 1.12
CA PHE A 101 -30.44 -8.07 2.51
C PHE A 101 -28.93 -8.19 2.75
N PHE A 102 -28.20 -8.92 1.90
CA PHE A 102 -26.73 -8.99 2.00
C PHE A 102 -26.03 -7.65 1.78
N LYS A 103 -26.61 -6.77 0.95
CA LYS A 103 -26.12 -5.40 0.73
C LYS A 103 -26.56 -4.41 1.80
N SER A 104 -27.38 -4.82 2.77
CA SER A 104 -27.98 -3.89 3.72
C SER A 104 -26.93 -3.31 4.68
N PRO A 105 -26.93 -1.98 4.92
CA PRO A 105 -26.00 -1.34 5.85
C PRO A 105 -26.14 -1.86 7.29
N THR A 106 -27.35 -2.26 7.69
CA THR A 106 -27.63 -2.75 9.04
C THR A 106 -26.97 -4.10 9.33
N LEU A 107 -26.91 -4.98 8.33
CA LEU A 107 -26.17 -6.25 8.45
C LEU A 107 -24.67 -6.00 8.52
N ALA A 108 -24.15 -5.10 7.68
CA ALA A 108 -22.74 -4.71 7.70
C ALA A 108 -22.34 -4.12 9.06
N LEU A 109 -23.15 -3.23 9.63
CA LEU A 109 -22.92 -2.69 10.97
C LEU A 109 -22.87 -3.81 12.02
N ARG A 110 -23.88 -4.69 12.08
CA ARG A 110 -23.87 -5.81 13.04
C ARG A 110 -22.65 -6.72 12.89
N LEU A 111 -22.20 -6.97 11.66
CA LEU A 111 -20.99 -7.75 11.39
C LEU A 111 -19.74 -7.03 11.90
N VAL A 112 -19.59 -5.74 11.58
CA VAL A 112 -18.48 -4.90 12.07
C VAL A 112 -18.44 -4.87 13.59
N ASP A 113 -19.60 -4.72 14.25
CA ASP A 113 -19.76 -4.76 15.70
C ASP A 113 -19.32 -6.12 16.26
N SER A 114 -19.78 -7.23 15.66
CA SER A 114 -19.45 -8.58 16.12
C SER A 114 -17.97 -8.94 15.94
N MET A 115 -17.32 -8.41 14.91
CA MET A 115 -15.90 -8.61 14.65
C MET A 115 -15.02 -7.69 15.52
N GLY A 116 -15.60 -6.68 16.17
CA GLY A 116 -14.87 -5.73 16.99
C GLY A 116 -13.91 -4.85 16.17
N LEU A 117 -14.26 -4.52 14.92
CA LEU A 117 -13.41 -3.72 14.02
C LEU A 117 -13.59 -2.21 14.22
N GLN A 118 -14.42 -1.79 15.18
CA GLN A 118 -14.77 -0.39 15.39
C GLN A 118 -13.67 0.47 16.02
N TYR A 119 -12.66 -0.15 16.64
CA TYR A 119 -11.60 0.57 17.34
C TYR A 119 -10.25 0.30 16.68
N LYS A 120 -9.41 1.33 16.67
CA LYS A 120 -8.02 1.27 16.24
C LYS A 120 -7.14 1.29 17.48
N ALA A 121 -6.40 0.22 17.74
CA ALA A 121 -5.44 0.17 18.83
C ALA A 121 -4.02 0.24 18.27
N GLU A 122 -3.23 1.20 18.73
CA GLU A 122 -1.85 1.41 18.27
C GLU A 122 -0.89 1.46 19.46
N ALA A 123 0.18 0.66 19.42
CA ALA A 123 1.37 0.91 20.23
C ALA A 123 2.11 2.10 19.64
N LYS A 124 2.22 3.18 20.42
CA LYS A 124 3.12 4.28 20.08
C LYS A 124 4.56 3.86 20.30
N GLY A 125 5.36 3.84 19.23
CA GLY A 125 6.77 3.47 19.26
C GLY A 125 7.67 4.67 18.98
N ARG A 126 8.95 4.59 19.36
CA ARG A 126 9.91 5.69 19.11
C ARG A 126 10.16 5.97 17.61
N LEU A 127 9.99 4.96 16.75
CA LEU A 127 10.34 5.02 15.31
C LEU A 127 9.18 4.67 14.38
N LYS A 128 8.26 3.81 14.82
CA LYS A 128 7.09 3.40 14.06
C LYS A 128 6.04 2.90 15.04
N ASP A 129 4.82 3.35 14.83
CA ASP A 129 3.67 2.87 15.57
C ASP A 129 3.26 1.50 15.05
N ARG A 130 2.80 0.63 15.94
CA ARG A 130 2.33 -0.71 15.57
C ARG A 130 0.85 -0.82 15.87
N ASN A 131 0.06 -1.03 14.83
CA ASN A 131 -1.33 -1.42 14.98
C ASN A 131 -1.42 -2.80 15.66
N PHE A 132 -2.21 -2.87 16.73
CA PHE A 132 -2.63 -4.11 17.35
C PHE A 132 -4.05 -4.42 16.94
N TYR A 133 -4.21 -5.41 16.07
CA TYR A 133 -5.51 -6.00 15.81
C TYR A 133 -5.67 -7.23 16.71
N ARG A 134 -6.87 -7.45 17.27
CA ARG A 134 -7.32 -8.68 17.97
C ARG A 134 -6.84 -8.94 19.41
N LEU A 135 -5.80 -8.25 19.92
CA LEU A 135 -5.24 -8.51 21.27
C LEU A 135 -6.11 -8.02 22.42
N ILE A 136 -6.78 -6.88 22.27
CA ILE A 136 -7.62 -6.26 23.29
C ILE A 136 -8.94 -5.93 22.62
N LYS A 137 -10.06 -6.39 23.18
CA LYS A 137 -11.42 -6.07 22.71
C LYS A 137 -12.03 -5.03 23.64
N TRP A 138 -12.46 -3.91 23.08
CA TRP A 138 -13.13 -2.85 23.81
C TRP A 138 -14.60 -2.79 23.41
N PHE A 139 -15.46 -2.63 24.40
CA PHE A 139 -16.89 -2.44 24.21
C PHE A 139 -17.32 -1.13 24.87
N ILE A 140 -17.92 -0.25 24.08
CA ILE A 140 -18.57 0.95 24.60
C ILE A 140 -19.99 0.56 24.99
N ILE A 141 -20.26 0.53 26.30
CA ILE A 141 -21.60 0.30 26.83
C ILE A 141 -22.32 1.65 26.83
N ASN A 142 -22.78 2.08 25.65
CA ASN A 142 -23.57 3.31 25.54
C ASN A 142 -25.05 3.01 25.84
N LYS A 143 -25.69 3.85 26.66
CA LYS A 143 -27.14 3.81 26.90
C LYS A 143 -27.92 4.71 25.95
N SER A 144 -27.27 5.64 25.23
CA SER A 144 -27.90 6.53 24.25
C SER A 144 -27.51 6.16 22.83
N LYS A 145 -28.50 6.07 21.93
CA LYS A 145 -28.32 5.71 20.51
C LYS A 145 -27.81 6.86 19.64
N GLU A 146 -27.69 8.05 20.20
CA GLU A 146 -27.27 9.25 19.46
C GLU A 146 -25.80 9.56 19.71
N ASN A 147 -25.03 9.52 18.61
CA ASN A 147 -23.63 9.91 18.50
C ASN A 147 -22.67 9.26 19.51
N ILE A 148 -21.99 8.21 19.06
CA ILE A 148 -20.79 7.72 19.75
C ILE A 148 -19.66 8.72 19.41
N PRO A 149 -19.20 9.55 20.36
CA PRO A 149 -18.09 10.46 20.10
C PRO A 149 -16.80 9.65 19.84
N GLU A 150 -15.86 10.23 19.10
CA GLU A 150 -14.53 9.66 18.97
C GLU A 150 -13.85 9.64 20.35
N ILE A 151 -13.59 8.45 20.89
CA ILE A 151 -12.93 8.28 22.19
C ILE A 151 -11.49 7.90 21.97
N ASN A 152 -10.58 8.82 22.28
CA ASN A 152 -9.14 8.59 22.25
C ASN A 152 -8.61 8.51 23.69
N PHE A 153 -7.95 7.40 24.03
CA PHE A 153 -7.28 7.23 25.32
C PHE A 153 -5.95 6.52 25.13
N THR A 154 -4.98 6.84 25.99
CA THR A 154 -3.66 6.21 26.04
C THR A 154 -3.60 5.30 27.25
N LEU A 155 -3.00 4.12 27.08
CA LEU A 155 -2.71 3.18 28.15
C LEU A 155 -1.26 3.35 28.57
N ASP A 156 -1.05 3.71 29.82
CA ASP A 156 0.24 3.82 30.48
C ASP A 156 0.38 2.71 31.53
N ASN A 157 1.60 2.25 31.80
CA ASN A 157 1.91 1.29 32.87
C ASN A 157 1.02 0.03 32.90
N ALA A 158 0.73 -0.55 31.73
CA ALA A 158 -0.05 -1.79 31.64
C ALA A 158 0.71 -2.98 32.28
N THR A 159 0.14 -3.53 33.35
CA THR A 159 0.63 -4.70 34.08
C THR A 159 -0.36 -5.87 33.95
N LYS A 160 -0.03 -7.05 34.48
CA LYS A 160 -0.93 -8.22 34.45
C LYS A 160 -2.26 -7.98 35.16
N ASP A 161 -2.27 -7.12 36.18
CA ASP A 161 -3.44 -6.91 37.04
C ASP A 161 -4.28 -5.69 36.64
N GLY A 162 -3.75 -4.80 35.79
CA GLY A 162 -4.45 -3.61 35.33
C GLY A 162 -3.60 -2.64 34.54
N PHE A 163 -4.18 -1.50 34.21
CA PHE A 163 -3.58 -0.43 33.42
C PHE A 163 -3.90 0.94 34.02
N GLU A 164 -3.04 1.92 33.74
CA GLU A 164 -3.33 3.33 33.95
C GLU A 164 -3.77 3.90 32.60
N PHE A 165 -4.86 4.68 32.58
CA PHE A 165 -5.32 5.32 31.36
C PHE A 165 -5.22 6.84 31.50
N SER A 166 -4.90 7.49 30.38
CA SER A 166 -4.91 8.93 30.24
C SER A 166 -5.68 9.32 28.98
N ALA A 167 -6.76 10.07 29.17
CA ALA A 167 -7.46 10.80 28.11
C ALA A 167 -7.50 12.28 28.50
N ASP A 168 -7.66 13.20 27.54
CA ASP A 168 -7.43 14.66 27.65
C ASP A 168 -7.67 15.30 29.03
N LYS A 169 -8.74 14.92 29.74
CA LYS A 169 -9.09 15.46 31.08
C LYS A 169 -9.25 14.40 32.18
N ALA A 170 -9.07 13.12 31.87
CA ALA A 170 -9.33 12.00 32.78
C ALA A 170 -8.12 11.07 32.87
N LYS A 171 -7.64 10.86 34.10
CA LYS A 171 -6.63 9.85 34.42
C LYS A 171 -7.17 8.91 35.47
N GLY A 172 -6.88 7.61 35.34
CA GLY A 172 -7.33 6.63 36.30
C GLY A 172 -6.57 5.32 36.19
N LYS A 173 -6.69 4.48 37.22
CA LYS A 173 -6.12 3.14 37.27
C LYS A 173 -7.26 2.14 37.32
N VAL A 174 -7.25 1.17 36.41
CA VAL A 174 -8.36 0.23 36.20
C VAL A 174 -7.79 -1.17 36.05
N LYS A 175 -8.47 -2.17 36.60
CA LYS A 175 -8.11 -3.57 36.40
C LYS A 175 -8.66 -4.07 35.08
N TRP A 176 -7.99 -5.05 34.48
CA TRP A 176 -8.51 -5.68 33.26
C TRP A 176 -9.90 -6.27 33.50
N GLY A 177 -10.85 -6.01 32.60
CA GLY A 177 -12.23 -6.48 32.68
C GLY A 177 -13.16 -5.64 33.57
N GLU A 178 -12.64 -4.62 34.26
CA GLU A 178 -13.47 -3.65 34.97
C GLU A 178 -13.82 -2.47 34.06
N ALA A 179 -15.07 -2.00 34.19
CA ALA A 179 -15.56 -0.88 33.42
C ALA A 179 -15.01 0.44 33.93
N PHE A 180 -14.63 1.34 33.04
CA PHE A 180 -14.20 2.69 33.38
C PHE A 180 -14.97 3.75 32.59
N MET A 181 -15.04 4.94 33.17
CA MET A 181 -15.81 6.05 32.60
C MET A 181 -14.88 7.02 31.90
N LEU A 182 -15.16 7.29 30.63
CA LEU A 182 -14.46 8.28 29.81
C LEU A 182 -15.50 9.17 29.11
N ASN A 183 -15.43 10.48 29.36
CA ASN A 183 -16.33 11.47 28.77
C ASN A 183 -17.83 11.11 28.88
N GLY A 184 -18.24 10.56 30.03
CA GLY A 184 -19.63 10.14 30.29
C GLY A 184 -20.02 8.77 29.71
N ASN A 185 -19.14 8.13 28.93
CA ASN A 185 -19.34 6.80 28.38
C ASN A 185 -18.67 5.73 29.23
N LYS A 186 -19.33 4.57 29.37
CA LYS A 186 -18.79 3.41 30.08
C LYS A 186 -18.08 2.49 29.07
N ILE A 187 -16.80 2.23 29.29
CA ILE A 187 -15.96 1.38 28.44
C ILE A 187 -15.57 0.13 29.23
N VAL A 188 -15.64 -1.04 28.59
CA VAL A 188 -15.25 -2.36 29.14
C VAL A 188 -14.30 -3.06 28.21
#